data_AF-A0A3E0UHI7-F1
#
_entry.id   AF-A0A3E0UHI7-F1
#
_cell.length_a   1.000
_cell.length_b   1.000
_cell.length_c   1.000
_cell.angle_alpha   90.00
_cell.angle_beta   90.00
_cell.angle_gamma   90.00
#
_symmetry.space_group_name_H-M   'P 1'
#
loop_
_entity.id
_entity.type
_entity.pdbx_description
1 polymer ?
#
loop_
_entity_poly.entity_id
_entity_poly.type
_entity_poly.pdbx_seq_one_letter_code
_entity_poly.pdbx_strand_id
1 'polypeptide(L)'
;MTIKDEILAIANQLANDGQSPTVAKVKAKLSEAAPLPTIINTLKSWQHQPEKTSVDKANKGSNSADKSSENIQTVELSEAQLALLQNKLQSHIEKAVAAAIKPLQEELDEIKQLLKAK
;
A
#
# COMPACT_ATOMS: atom_id res chain seq x y z
N MET A 1 -1.57 13.08 17.88
CA MET A 1 -0.86 12.87 16.60
C MET A 1 -0.22 11.50 16.68
N THR A 2 -0.48 10.59 15.73
CA THR A 2 0.12 9.25 15.82
C THR A 2 1.54 9.26 15.26
N ILE A 3 2.37 8.33 15.72
CA ILE A 3 3.76 8.15 15.22
C ILE A 3 3.79 8.04 13.69
N LYS A 4 2.75 7.45 13.07
CA LYS A 4 2.63 7.34 11.61
C LYS A 4 2.42 8.70 10.95
N ASP A 5 1.60 9.57 11.54
CA ASP A 5 1.35 10.92 11.02
C ASP A 5 2.61 11.78 11.09
N GLU A 6 3.40 11.62 12.16
CA GLU A 6 4.68 12.30 12.33
C GLU A 6 5.70 11.86 11.27
N ILE A 7 5.81 10.54 11.03
CA ILE A 7 6.67 10.00 9.97
C ILE A 7 6.26 10.55 8.59
N LEU A 8 4.95 10.64 8.31
CA LEU A 8 4.45 11.21 7.06
C LEU A 8 4.74 12.71 6.93
N ALA A 9 4.58 13.47 8.01
CA ALA A 9 4.89 14.90 8.01
C ALA A 9 6.38 15.16 7.74
N ILE A 10 7.27 14.40 8.38
CA ILE A 10 8.72 14.48 8.16
C ILE A 10 9.06 14.05 6.73
N ALA A 11 8.43 12.99 6.21
CA ALA A 11 8.67 12.53 4.84
C ALA A 11 8.28 13.59 3.80
N ASN A 12 7.12 14.24 3.99
CA ASN A 12 6.69 15.36 3.16
C ASN A 12 7.65 16.54 3.26
N GLN A 13 8.10 16.90 4.46
CA GLN A 13 9.04 17.99 4.64
C GLN A 13 10.36 17.73 3.91
N LEU A 14 10.93 16.53 4.05
CA LEU A 14 12.16 16.15 3.36
C LEU A 14 11.97 16.19 1.83
N ALA A 15 10.87 15.66 1.32
CA ALA A 15 10.58 15.67 -0.11
C ALA A 15 10.37 17.10 -0.64
N ASN A 16 9.66 17.94 0.12
CA ASN A 16 9.54 19.36 -0.18
C ASN A 16 10.92 19.99 -0.22
N ASP A 17 11.82 19.70 0.72
CA ASP A 17 13.21 20.19 0.75
C ASP A 17 14.08 19.68 -0.42
N GLY A 18 13.55 18.84 -1.31
CA GLY A 18 14.29 18.23 -2.42
C GLY A 18 15.16 17.04 -1.99
N GLN A 19 14.95 16.54 -0.77
CA GLN A 19 15.67 15.40 -0.22
C GLN A 19 14.81 14.15 -0.24
N SER A 20 15.40 13.00 -0.57
CA SER A 20 14.70 11.72 -0.44
C SER A 20 14.44 11.39 1.04
N PRO A 21 13.19 11.10 1.45
CA PRO A 21 12.89 10.71 2.81
C PRO A 21 13.34 9.26 3.06
N THR A 22 14.54 9.11 3.60
CA THR A 22 15.11 7.81 3.99
C THR A 22 14.77 7.47 5.44
N VAL A 23 14.78 6.17 5.77
CA VAL A 23 14.54 5.67 7.13
C VAL A 23 15.46 6.36 8.14
N ALA A 24 16.74 6.57 7.80
CA ALA A 24 17.70 7.25 8.67
C ALA A 24 17.34 8.73 8.90
N LYS A 25 16.97 9.46 7.84
CA LYS A 25 16.60 10.88 7.94
C LYS A 25 15.30 11.09 8.72
N VAL A 26 14.34 10.20 8.52
CA VAL A 26 13.08 10.23 9.28
C VAL A 26 13.34 9.88 10.75
N LYS A 27 14.09 8.80 11.01
CA LYS A 27 14.45 8.39 12.38
C LYS A 27 15.20 9.48 13.15
N ALA A 28 16.07 10.24 12.48
CA ALA A 28 16.84 11.32 13.10
C ALA A 28 15.98 12.55 13.47
N LYS A 29 14.81 12.72 12.84
CA LYS A 29 13.90 13.86 13.05
C LYS A 29 12.68 13.52 13.91
N LEU A 30 12.50 12.25 14.26
CA LEU A 30 11.35 11.77 15.03
C LEU A 30 11.51 12.10 16.51
N SER A 31 10.45 12.60 17.15
CA SER A 31 10.50 13.00 18.56
C SER A 31 10.57 11.81 19.52
N GLU A 32 9.98 10.67 19.14
CA GLU A 32 9.99 9.44 19.93
C GLU A 32 10.58 8.28 19.10
N ALA A 33 11.22 7.33 19.78
CA ALA A 33 11.78 6.16 19.10
C ALA A 33 10.65 5.25 18.59
N ALA A 34 10.49 5.17 17.26
CA ALA A 34 9.56 4.25 16.63
C ALA A 34 10.24 2.92 16.22
N PRO A 35 9.51 1.80 16.24
CA PRO A 35 10.00 0.55 15.68
C PRO A 35 10.37 0.70 14.21
N LEU A 36 11.52 0.14 13.81
CA LEU A 36 12.00 0.16 12.43
C LEU A 36 10.96 -0.33 11.40
N PRO A 37 10.20 -1.43 11.65
CA PRO A 37 9.16 -1.88 10.73
C PRO A 37 8.06 -0.84 10.51
N THR A 38 7.73 -0.05 11.54
CA THR A 38 6.73 1.01 11.46
C THR A 38 7.18 2.08 10.48
N ILE A 39 8.42 2.58 10.63
CA ILE A 39 9.01 3.62 9.77
C ILE A 39 9.04 3.16 8.31
N ILE A 40 9.51 1.93 8.07
CA ILE A 40 9.61 1.35 6.72
C ILE A 40 8.22 1.25 6.07
N ASN A 41 7.23 0.71 6.79
CA ASN A 41 5.89 0.54 6.24
C ASN A 41 5.23 1.88 5.90
N THR A 42 5.35 2.88 6.78
CA THR A 42 4.81 4.22 6.50
C THR A 42 5.52 4.92 5.35
N LEU A 43 6.85 4.80 5.24
CA LEU A 43 7.60 5.37 4.13
C LEU A 43 7.28 4.67 2.80
N LYS A 44 7.09 3.36 2.82
CA LYS A 44 6.65 2.60 1.64
C LYS A 44 5.27 3.07 1.18
N SER A 45 4.30 3.20 2.10
CA SER A 45 2.98 3.75 1.78
C SER A 45 3.05 5.19 1.28
N TRP A 46 3.96 6.02 1.81
CA TRP A 46 4.20 7.39 1.35
C TRP A 46 4.74 7.43 -0.09
N GLN A 47 5.69 6.56 -0.45
CA GLN A 47 6.26 6.49 -1.81
C GLN A 47 5.22 6.14 -2.89
N HIS A 48 4.21 5.36 -2.53
CA HIS A 48 3.09 5.01 -3.42
C HIS A 48 1.98 6.08 -3.48
N GLN A 49 2.15 7.21 -2.80
CA GLN A 49 1.19 8.32 -2.79
C GLN A 49 1.76 9.52 -3.57
N PRO A 50 1.50 9.60 -4.89
CA PRO A 50 2.09 10.64 -5.76
C PRO A 50 1.63 12.07 -5.43
N GLU A 51 0.56 12.25 -4.65
CA GLU A 51 0.03 13.59 -4.31
C GLU A 51 0.76 14.31 -3.16
N LYS A 52 1.67 13.64 -2.44
CA LYS A 52 2.21 14.16 -1.17
C LYS A 52 3.38 15.15 -1.27
N THR A 53 3.84 15.47 -2.48
CA THR A 53 5.01 16.34 -2.71
C THR A 53 4.69 17.71 -3.31
N SER A 54 3.40 18.06 -3.48
CA SER A 54 3.04 19.36 -4.03
C SER A 54 2.69 20.34 -2.91
N VAL A 55 3.70 21.02 -2.38
CA VAL A 55 3.50 22.30 -1.70
C VAL A 55 4.32 23.34 -2.45
N ASP A 56 3.62 24.30 -3.06
CA ASP A 56 4.18 25.45 -3.76
C ASP A 56 5.33 26.08 -2.96
N LYS A 57 6.55 25.92 -3.46
CA LYS A 57 7.75 26.48 -2.86
C LYS A 57 7.86 27.97 -3.22
N ALA A 58 7.47 28.82 -2.27
CA ALA A 58 8.11 30.12 -2.12
C ALA A 58 9.31 29.98 -1.17
N ASN A 59 10.52 30.06 -1.74
CA ASN A 59 11.78 30.48 -1.11
C ASN A 59 12.55 29.50 -0.20
N LYS A 60 13.73 29.03 -0.65
CA LYS A 60 15.07 29.46 -0.15
C LYS A 60 16.17 28.38 -0.34
N GLY A 61 17.10 28.68 -1.25
CA GLY A 61 18.57 28.58 -1.11
C GLY A 61 19.27 27.30 -0.60
N SER A 62 20.02 26.69 -1.54
CA SER A 62 21.47 26.42 -1.48
C SER A 62 22.02 25.08 -0.93
N ASN A 63 22.50 24.29 -1.90
CA ASN A 63 23.83 23.66 -2.03
C ASN A 63 24.12 22.21 -1.58
N SER A 64 24.91 21.59 -2.46
CA SER A 64 25.79 20.42 -2.32
C SER A 64 25.25 19.07 -2.80
N ALA A 65 25.77 18.74 -3.98
CA ALA A 65 25.82 17.44 -4.61
C ALA A 65 26.44 16.37 -3.70
N ASP A 66 25.92 15.13 -3.78
CA ASP A 66 26.77 13.98 -4.07
C ASP A 66 25.95 12.83 -4.67
N LYS A 67 26.58 12.13 -5.60
CA LYS A 67 26.06 11.03 -6.41
C LYS A 67 25.84 9.80 -5.52
N SER A 68 24.67 9.17 -5.63
CA SER A 68 24.46 7.73 -5.41
C SER A 68 23.06 7.37 -5.92
N SER A 69 22.91 7.30 -7.26
CA SER A 69 21.81 6.57 -7.88
C SER A 69 22.04 5.07 -7.67
N GLU A 70 21.68 4.57 -6.51
CA GLU A 70 21.41 3.13 -6.35
C GLU A 70 19.97 2.88 -6.79
N ASN A 71 19.86 2.46 -8.05
CA ASN A 71 18.87 1.54 -8.61
C ASN A 71 17.68 1.20 -7.68
N ILE A 72 16.73 2.13 -7.54
CA ILE A 72 15.37 1.78 -7.10
C ILE A 72 14.68 1.29 -8.37
N GLN A 73 14.77 -0.01 -8.57
CA GLN A 73 14.05 -0.71 -9.61
C GLN A 73 12.56 -0.64 -9.25
N THR A 74 11.88 0.40 -9.73
CA THR A 74 10.43 0.38 -9.87
C THR A 74 10.12 -0.81 -10.75
N VAL A 75 9.68 -1.91 -10.15
CA VAL A 75 9.16 -3.05 -10.89
C VAL A 75 7.85 -2.58 -11.51
N GLU A 76 7.94 -1.99 -12.70
CA GLU A 76 6.83 -1.88 -13.63
C GLU A 76 6.40 -3.32 -13.94
N LEU A 77 5.47 -3.84 -13.13
CA LEU A 77 4.76 -5.06 -13.42
C LEU A 77 4.04 -4.81 -14.75
N SER A 78 4.41 -5.56 -15.78
CA SER A 78 3.83 -5.33 -17.11
C SER A 78 2.32 -5.48 -17.05
N GLU A 79 1.60 -4.76 -17.90
CA GLU A 79 0.13 -4.81 -17.98
C GLU A 79 -0.38 -6.26 -18.12
N ALA A 80 0.40 -7.13 -18.79
CA ALA A 80 0.11 -8.55 -18.91
C ALA A 80 0.16 -9.31 -17.57
N GLN A 81 1.08 -8.96 -16.67
CA GLN A 81 1.16 -9.55 -15.34
C GLN A 81 0.01 -9.10 -14.45
N LEU A 82 -0.39 -7.82 -14.56
CA LEU A 82 -1.56 -7.29 -13.87
C LEU A 82 -2.84 -7.97 -14.35
N ALA A 83 -3.00 -8.15 -15.65
CA ALA A 83 -4.14 -8.87 -16.24
C ALA A 83 -4.19 -10.33 -15.79
N LEU A 84 -3.06 -11.03 -15.76
CA LEU A 84 -2.98 -12.41 -15.28
C LEU A 84 -3.38 -12.52 -13.79
N LEU A 85 -2.90 -11.58 -12.97
CA LEU A 85 -3.20 -11.57 -11.54
C LEU A 85 -4.68 -11.27 -11.28
N GLN A 86 -5.27 -10.33 -12.03
CA GLN A 86 -6.69 -10.02 -11.95
C GLN A 86 -7.55 -11.24 -12.34
N ASN A 87 -7.18 -11.95 -13.39
CA ASN A 87 -7.89 -13.16 -13.83
C ASN A 87 -7.79 -14.28 -12.78
N LYS A 88 -6.60 -14.47 -12.21
CA LYS A 88 -6.40 -15.45 -11.14
C LYS A 88 -7.22 -15.13 -9.89
N LEU A 89 -7.29 -13.85 -9.52
CA LEU A 89 -8.11 -13.40 -8.39
C LEU A 89 -9.60 -13.64 -8.65
N GLN A 90 -10.08 -13.28 -9.86
CA GLN A 90 -11.46 -13.50 -10.27
C GLN A 90 -11.84 -14.98 -10.17
N SER A 91 -11.02 -15.88 -10.72
CA SER A 91 -11.26 -17.33 -10.64
C SER A 91 -11.29 -17.85 -9.19
N HIS A 92 -10.44 -17.30 -8.32
CA HIS A 92 -10.41 -17.70 -6.92
C HIS A 92 -11.68 -17.26 -6.17
N ILE A 93 -12.18 -16.06 -6.45
CA ILE A 93 -13.44 -15.54 -5.90
C ILE A 93 -14.60 -16.42 -6.35
N GLU A 94 -14.71 -16.71 -7.64
CA GLU A 94 -15.78 -17.56 -8.18
C GLU A 94 -15.78 -18.95 -7.53
N LYS A 95 -14.60 -19.56 -7.36
CA LYS A 95 -14.48 -20.85 -6.69
C LYS A 95 -14.90 -20.78 -5.22
N ALA A 96 -14.49 -19.74 -4.49
CA ALA A 96 -14.85 -19.57 -3.09
C ALA A 96 -16.36 -19.34 -2.91
N VAL A 97 -16.96 -18.53 -3.77
CA VAL A 97 -18.41 -18.27 -3.78
C VAL A 97 -19.18 -19.54 -4.10
N ALA A 98 -18.78 -20.31 -5.13
CA ALA A 98 -19.42 -21.58 -5.46
C ALA A 98 -19.35 -22.58 -4.31
N ALA A 99 -18.20 -22.68 -3.63
CA ALA A 99 -18.02 -23.55 -2.48
C ALA A 99 -18.92 -23.15 -1.30
N ALA A 100 -19.12 -21.85 -1.06
CA ALA A 100 -19.96 -21.33 0.00
C ALA A 100 -21.47 -21.50 -0.30
N ILE A 101 -21.88 -21.39 -1.57
CA ILE A 101 -23.29 -21.50 -1.98
C ILE A 101 -23.75 -22.96 -2.07
N LYS A 102 -22.85 -23.91 -2.38
CA LYS A 102 -23.18 -25.33 -2.52
C LYS A 102 -23.96 -25.93 -1.33
N PRO A 103 -23.52 -25.79 -0.06
CA PRO A 103 -24.29 -26.34 1.07
C PRO A 103 -25.68 -25.69 1.20
N LEU A 104 -25.79 -24.39 0.93
CA LEU A 104 -27.08 -23.68 0.98
C LEU A 104 -28.04 -24.19 -0.10
N GLN A 105 -27.54 -24.57 -1.28
CA GLN A 105 -28.34 -25.18 -2.34
C GLN A 105 -28.82 -26.58 -1.97
N GLU A 106 -27.95 -27.38 -1.35
CA GLU A 106 -28.30 -28.72 -0.85
C GLU A 106 -29.38 -28.65 0.24
N GLU A 107 -29.24 -27.75 1.21
CA GLU A 107 -30.26 -27.51 2.25
C GLU A 107 -31.60 -27.05 1.66
N LEU A 108 -31.58 -26.16 0.67
CA LEU A 108 -32.79 -25.70 -0.01
C LEU A 108 -33.52 -26.82 -0.74
N ASP A 109 -32.78 -27.71 -1.40
CA ASP A 109 -33.37 -28.84 -2.11
C ASP A 109 -33.93 -29.90 -1.16
N GLU A 110 -33.28 -30.14 -0.01
CA GLU A 110 -33.81 -30.99 1.04
C GLU A 110 -35.14 -30.43 1.60
N ILE A 111 -35.19 -29.13 1.91
CA ILE A 111 -36.41 -28.47 2.39
C ILE A 111 -37.55 -28.57 1.35
N LYS A 112 -37.25 -28.37 0.06
CA LYS A 112 -38.25 -28.52 -1.02
C LYS A 112 -38.78 -29.96 -1.10
N GLN A 113 -37.92 -30.96 -0.92
CA GLN A 113 -38.35 -32.37 -0.94
C GLN A 113 -39.27 -32.68 0.24
N LEU A 114 -38.93 -32.21 1.45
CA LEU A 114 -39.77 -32.38 2.64
C LEU A 114 -41.16 -31.72 2.50
N LEU A 115 -41.22 -30.56 1.84
CA LEU A 115 -42.50 -29.89 1.56
C LEU A 115 -43.35 -30.60 0.50
N LYS A 116 -42.72 -31.28 -0.47
CA LYS A 116 -43.44 -32.08 -1.48
C LYS A 116 -43.92 -33.43 -0.97
N ALA A 117 -43.28 -33.96 0.08
CA ALA A 117 -43.62 -35.24 0.68
C ALA A 117 -44.75 -35.16 1.74
N LYS A 118 -45.29 -33.97 1.98
CA LYS A 118 -46.38 -33.68 2.94
C LYS A 118 -47.65 -33.30 2.20
#